data_AF-A0A1V2ATL8-F1
#
_entry.id   AF-A0A1V2ATL8-F1
#
_cell.length_a   1.000
_cell.length_b   1.000
_cell.length_c   1.000
_cell.angle_alpha   90.00
_cell.angle_beta   90.00
_cell.angle_gamma   90.00
#
_symmetry.space_group_name_H-M   'P 1'
#
loop_
_entity.id
_entity.type
_entity.pdbx_description
1 polymer ?
#
loop_
_entity_poly.entity_id
_entity_poly.type
_entity_poly.pdbx_seq_one_letter_code
_entity_poly.pdbx_strand_id
1 'polypeptide(L)'
;ATVNADGTYTYTPAANYNGPDSFTIEINDGNGGTATVTINITVTAVNDDPTGADQNITTPEDVVYNGSVVGSDVDGDALTYSKATDPAHGTATVNADGTYTYTPASNYNGPDSFTIEI
;
A
#
# COMPACT_ATOMS: atom_id res chain seq x y z
N ALA A 1 -11.52 21.80 1.00
CA ALA A 1 -12.01 22.33 -0.29
C ALA A 1 -11.53 23.76 -0.48
N THR A 2 -11.34 24.20 -1.71
CA THR A 2 -11.10 25.61 -2.05
C THR A 2 -12.32 26.12 -2.79
N VAL A 3 -12.93 27.21 -2.31
CA VAL A 3 -14.11 27.84 -2.90
C VAL A 3 -13.67 29.13 -3.59
N ASN A 4 -14.07 29.31 -4.85
CA ASN A 4 -13.76 30.48 -5.65
C ASN A 4 -14.89 31.52 -5.57
N ALA A 5 -14.58 32.77 -5.89
CA ALA A 5 -15.55 33.88 -5.85
C ALA A 5 -16.69 33.75 -6.87
N ASP A 6 -16.52 32.91 -7.91
CA ASP A 6 -17.55 32.60 -8.91
C ASP A 6 -18.48 31.45 -8.48
N GLY A 7 -18.31 30.92 -7.26
CA GLY A 7 -19.08 29.81 -6.72
C GLY A 7 -18.59 28.42 -7.14
N THR A 8 -17.56 28.32 -7.98
CA THR A 8 -16.91 27.03 -8.25
C THR A 8 -16.08 26.59 -7.05
N TYR A 9 -15.90 25.28 -6.88
CA TYR A 9 -15.05 24.74 -5.82
C TYR A 9 -14.26 23.53 -6.30
N THR A 10 -13.13 23.29 -5.65
CA THR A 10 -12.35 22.06 -5.79
C THR A 10 -12.32 21.33 -4.45
N TYR A 11 -12.65 20.04 -4.49
CA TYR A 11 -12.51 19.11 -3.37
C TYR A 11 -11.54 18.01 -3.75
N THR A 12 -10.51 17.84 -2.92
CA THR A 12 -9.56 16.74 -3.01
C THR A 12 -9.66 16.00 -1.69
N PRO A 13 -10.15 14.75 -1.66
CA PRO A 13 -10.11 13.92 -0.45
C PRO A 13 -8.67 13.78 0.04
N ALA A 14 -8.49 13.52 1.34
CA ALA A 14 -7.20 13.03 1.83
C ALA A 14 -6.88 11.68 1.15
N ALA A 15 -5.60 11.40 0.89
CA ALA A 15 -5.20 10.10 0.35
C ALA A 15 -5.69 8.99 1.29
N ASN A 16 -6.22 7.91 0.69
CA ASN A 16 -6.70 6.70 1.38
C ASN A 16 -7.85 6.97 2.37
N TYR A 17 -8.56 8.10 2.22
CA TYR A 17 -9.79 8.37 2.96
C TYR A 17 -11.01 7.95 2.14
N ASN A 18 -11.87 7.17 2.77
CA ASN A 18 -13.21 6.86 2.29
C ASN A 18 -14.21 7.11 3.42
N GLY A 19 -15.37 7.67 3.07
CA GLY A 19 -16.39 8.03 4.05
C GLY A 19 -17.12 9.33 3.76
N PRO A 20 -18.03 9.72 4.67
CA PRO A 20 -18.78 10.96 4.55
C PRO A 20 -17.93 12.17 4.96
N ASP A 21 -17.92 13.19 4.11
CA ASP A 21 -17.27 14.48 4.36
C ASP A 21 -18.24 15.62 4.00
N SER A 22 -17.95 16.84 4.47
CA SER A 22 -18.75 18.00 4.11
C SER A 22 -17.96 19.30 4.23
N PHE A 23 -18.37 20.29 3.46
CA PHE A 23 -17.95 21.67 3.67
C PHE A 23 -19.12 22.61 3.37
N THR A 24 -18.99 23.86 3.81
CA THR A 24 -20.01 24.89 3.59
C THR A 24 -19.50 25.99 2.67
N ILE A 25 -20.43 26.61 1.94
CA ILE A 25 -20.20 27.82 1.15
C ILE A 25 -21.10 28.91 1.72
N GLU A 26 -20.52 30.05 2.09
CA GLU A 26 -21.26 31.26 2.42
C GLU A 26 -21.45 32.13 1.17
N ILE A 27 -22.70 32.51 0.91
CA ILE A 27 -23.10 33.43 -0.16
C ILE A 27 -23.50 34.74 0.52
N ASN A 28 -22.89 35.84 0.09
CA ASN A 28 -23.16 37.18 0.61
C ASN A 28 -23.73 38.06 -0.51
N ASP A 29 -24.81 38.78 -0.24
CA ASP A 29 -25.46 39.66 -1.23
C ASP A 29 -24.85 41.07 -1.32
N GLY A 30 -23.80 41.35 -0.54
CA GLY A 30 -23.13 42.65 -0.45
C GLY A 30 -23.96 43.75 0.22
N ASN A 31 -25.17 43.44 0.68
CA ASN A 31 -26.15 44.37 1.26
C ASN A 31 -26.59 43.95 2.68
N GLY A 32 -25.86 43.01 3.29
CA GLY A 32 -26.06 42.56 4.67
C GLY A 32 -26.81 41.24 4.82
N GLY A 33 -27.22 40.61 3.72
CA GLY A 33 -27.78 39.26 3.70
C GLY A 33 -26.72 38.19 3.43
N THR A 34 -26.81 37.07 4.14
CA THR A 34 -26.00 35.88 3.87
C THR A 34 -26.86 34.62 3.80
N ALA A 35 -26.39 33.63 3.05
CA ALA A 35 -26.94 32.27 3.02
C ALA A 35 -25.80 31.26 3.09
N THR A 36 -26.03 30.12 3.74
CA THR A 36 -25.05 29.04 3.81
C THR A 36 -25.58 27.80 3.10
N VAL A 37 -24.77 27.23 2.22
CA VAL A 37 -25.04 25.97 1.53
C VAL A 37 -24.09 24.90 2.05
N THR A 38 -24.63 23.76 2.49
CA THR A 38 -23.82 22.59 2.86
C THR A 38 -23.66 21.67 1.66
N ILE A 39 -22.42 21.36 1.32
CA ILE A 39 -22.07 20.36 0.31
C ILE A 39 -21.72 19.07 1.04
N ASN A 40 -22.60 18.08 0.95
CA ASN A 40 -22.35 16.74 1.48
C ASN A 40 -21.60 15.91 0.43
N ILE A 41 -20.54 15.22 0.85
CA ILE A 41 -19.68 14.42 0.00
C ILE A 41 -19.67 12.99 0.54
N THR A 42 -19.70 12.02 -0.37
CA THR A 42 -19.41 10.62 -0.04
C THR A 42 -18.20 10.21 -0.86
N VAL A 43 -17.08 9.98 -0.18
CA VAL A 43 -15.86 9.47 -0.79
C VAL A 43 -15.95 7.95 -0.81
N THR A 44 -15.98 7.38 -2.02
CA THR A 44 -16.02 5.93 -2.21
C THR A 44 -14.62 5.35 -2.09
N ALA A 45 -14.49 4.20 -1.43
CA ALA A 45 -13.24 3.47 -1.38
C ALA A 45 -12.81 3.03 -2.79
N VAL A 46 -11.51 3.01 -3.01
CA VAL A 46 -10.85 2.39 -4.17
C VAL A 46 -9.83 1.44 -3.58
N ASN A 47 -9.81 0.20 -4.06
CA ASN A 47 -8.87 -0.79 -3.59
C ASN A 47 -7.44 -0.37 -3.94
N ASP A 48 -6.58 -0.30 -2.95
CA ASP A 48 -5.15 -0.08 -3.09
C ASP A 48 -4.41 -1.42 -3.15
N ASP A 49 -3.30 -1.49 -3.89
CA ASP A 49 -2.49 -2.71 -3.96
C ASP A 49 -1.65 -2.88 -2.67
N PRO A 50 -1.38 -4.12 -2.25
CA PRO A 50 -0.49 -4.36 -1.13
C PRO A 50 0.95 -3.90 -1.44
N THR A 51 1.67 -3.51 -0.39
CA THR A 51 3.05 -3.05 -0.49
C THR A 51 3.97 -3.93 0.35
N GLY A 52 5.21 -4.10 -0.10
CA GLY A 52 6.28 -4.81 0.61
C GLY A 52 7.63 -4.16 0.39
N ALA A 53 8.63 -4.55 1.20
CA ALA A 53 9.99 -4.03 1.08
C ALA A 53 10.97 -5.13 0.68
N ASP A 54 11.91 -4.78 -0.20
CA ASP A 54 13.04 -5.66 -0.56
C ASP A 54 13.89 -5.97 0.67
N GLN A 55 14.43 -7.19 0.71
CA GLN A 55 15.32 -7.66 1.76
C GLN A 55 16.68 -8.03 1.19
N ASN A 56 17.75 -7.64 1.90
CA ASN A 56 19.10 -8.10 1.63
C ASN A 56 19.58 -8.95 2.80
N ILE A 57 19.98 -10.18 2.51
CA ILE A 57 20.47 -11.12 3.51
C ILE A 57 21.88 -11.60 3.17
N THR A 58 22.59 -12.15 4.16
CA THR A 58 23.85 -12.85 3.96
C THR A 58 23.84 -14.10 4.83
N THR A 59 24.20 -15.23 4.26
CA THR A 59 24.32 -16.52 4.94
C THR A 59 25.60 -17.20 4.46
N PRO A 60 26.29 -18.00 5.29
CA PRO A 60 27.36 -18.87 4.79
C PRO A 60 26.84 -19.82 3.70
N GLU A 61 27.71 -20.25 2.80
CA GLU A 61 27.39 -21.32 1.86
C GLU A 61 26.97 -22.59 2.62
N ASP A 62 26.13 -23.42 1.98
CA ASP A 62 25.58 -24.66 2.56
C ASP A 62 24.74 -24.48 3.84
N VAL A 63 24.42 -23.25 4.25
CA VAL A 63 23.58 -22.96 5.43
C VAL A 63 22.20 -22.48 4.99
N VAL A 64 21.19 -23.25 5.40
CA VAL A 64 19.77 -22.89 5.23
C VAL A 64 19.46 -21.60 5.97
N TYR A 65 18.80 -20.66 5.30
CA TYR A 65 18.31 -19.42 5.87
C TYR A 65 16.79 -19.45 6.00
N ASN A 66 16.26 -18.99 7.13
CA ASN A 66 14.83 -18.79 7.35
C ASN A 66 14.58 -17.30 7.58
N GLY A 67 13.58 -16.75 6.89
CA GLY A 67 13.20 -15.35 6.99
C GLY A 67 11.70 -15.16 6.88
N SER A 68 11.27 -13.91 6.92
CA SER A 68 9.88 -13.53 6.66
C SER A 68 9.79 -12.17 5.99
N VAL A 69 8.86 -12.01 5.06
CA VAL A 69 8.47 -10.72 4.49
C VAL A 69 7.22 -10.21 5.19
N VAL A 70 7.16 -8.90 5.41
CA VAL A 70 5.99 -8.22 5.95
C VAL A 70 5.49 -7.24 4.90
N GLY A 71 4.26 -7.45 4.45
CA GLY A 71 3.53 -6.52 3.62
C GLY A 71 2.57 -5.65 4.43
N SER A 72 2.05 -4.60 3.78
CA SER A 72 1.01 -3.73 4.32
C SER A 72 0.02 -3.40 3.23
N ASP A 73 -1.25 -3.35 3.61
CA ASP A 73 -2.36 -2.92 2.77
C ASP A 73 -3.09 -1.79 3.48
N VAL A 74 -3.42 -0.71 2.76
CA VAL A 74 -4.02 0.48 3.39
C VAL A 74 -5.52 0.32 3.60
N ASP A 75 -6.18 -0.54 2.83
CA ASP A 75 -7.57 -0.93 3.05
C ASP A 75 -7.71 -1.90 4.23
N GLY A 76 -6.60 -2.48 4.67
CA GLY A 76 -6.52 -3.41 5.80
C GLY A 76 -6.87 -4.84 5.40
N ASP A 77 -6.75 -5.15 4.10
CA ASP A 77 -7.02 -6.48 3.58
C ASP A 77 -6.01 -7.51 4.12
N ALA A 78 -6.50 -8.74 4.30
CA ALA A 78 -5.65 -9.84 4.74
C ALA A 78 -4.71 -10.27 3.61
N LEU A 79 -3.41 -10.26 3.89
CA LEU A 79 -2.37 -10.56 2.89
C LEU A 79 -2.04 -12.05 2.83
N THR A 80 -1.74 -12.54 1.62
CA THR A 80 -1.29 -13.91 1.37
C THR A 80 -0.05 -13.91 0.49
N TYR A 81 0.95 -14.69 0.87
CA TYR A 81 2.25 -14.63 0.22
C TYR A 81 2.49 -15.87 -0.64
N SER A 82 3.18 -15.70 -1.76
CA SER A 82 3.60 -16.82 -2.60
C SER A 82 4.95 -16.56 -3.26
N LYS A 83 5.64 -17.62 -3.66
CA LYS A 83 6.90 -17.50 -4.39
C LYS A 83 6.60 -17.15 -5.85
N ALA A 84 7.11 -16.02 -6.31
CA ALA A 84 6.93 -15.56 -7.68
C ALA A 84 8.04 -16.05 -8.63
N THR A 85 9.28 -16.09 -8.16
CA THR A 85 10.42 -16.64 -8.93
C THR A 85 11.26 -17.58 -8.09
N ASP A 86 11.97 -18.48 -8.76
CA ASP A 86 12.97 -19.34 -8.13
C ASP A 86 14.35 -18.67 -8.12
N PRO A 87 15.16 -18.95 -7.09
CA PRO A 87 16.58 -18.64 -7.13
C PRO A 87 17.33 -19.45 -8.20
N ALA A 88 18.44 -18.92 -8.70
CA ALA A 88 19.26 -19.59 -9.69
C ALA A 88 20.24 -20.60 -9.06
N HIS A 89 20.63 -20.38 -7.79
CA HIS A 89 21.68 -21.14 -7.12
C HIS A 89 21.22 -21.67 -5.76
N GLY A 90 20.02 -22.22 -5.72
CA GLY A 90 19.43 -22.82 -4.53
C GLY A 90 17.96 -23.19 -4.74
N THR A 91 17.24 -23.32 -3.64
CA THR A 91 15.77 -23.43 -3.63
C THR A 91 15.18 -22.49 -2.61
N ALA A 92 13.99 -21.98 -2.89
CA ALA A 92 13.19 -21.20 -1.95
C ALA A 92 11.80 -21.82 -1.78
N THR A 93 11.32 -21.86 -0.55
CA THR A 93 9.93 -22.19 -0.21
C THR A 93 9.33 -21.02 0.53
N VAL A 94 8.15 -20.56 0.11
CA VAL A 94 7.43 -19.42 0.69
C VAL A 94 6.08 -19.93 1.19
N ASN A 95 5.76 -19.61 2.43
CA ASN A 95 4.48 -19.94 3.05
C ASN A 95 3.52 -18.76 2.90
N ALA A 96 2.21 -19.04 2.98
CA ALA A 96 1.16 -18.03 2.84
C ALA A 96 1.14 -16.95 3.94
N ASP A 97 1.90 -17.12 5.02
CA ASP A 97 2.07 -16.15 6.10
C ASP A 97 3.28 -15.22 5.92
N GLY A 98 4.00 -15.34 4.78
CA GLY A 98 5.16 -14.54 4.47
C GLY A 98 6.48 -15.10 5.01
N THR A 99 6.46 -16.19 5.77
CA THR A 99 7.69 -16.91 6.14
C THR A 99 8.26 -17.66 4.95
N TYR A 100 9.58 -17.74 4.87
CA TYR A 100 10.26 -18.46 3.80
C TYR A 100 11.53 -19.16 4.28
N THR A 101 11.92 -20.18 3.53
CA THR A 101 13.18 -20.90 3.69
C THR A 101 13.94 -20.83 2.37
N TYR A 102 15.21 -20.42 2.43
CA TYR A 102 16.16 -20.47 1.32
C TYR A 102 17.26 -21.50 1.63
N THR A 103 17.52 -22.40 0.69
CA THR A 103 18.58 -23.42 0.78
C THR A 103 19.55 -23.20 -0.37
N PRO A 104 20.78 -22.71 -0.12
CA PRO A 104 21.80 -22.58 -1.15
C PRO A 104 22.10 -23.92 -1.84
N ALA A 105 22.47 -23.88 -3.11
CA ALA A 105 23.08 -25.02 -3.78
C ALA A 105 24.42 -25.35 -3.11
N SER A 106 24.80 -26.63 -3.10
CA SER A 106 25.97 -27.04 -2.31
C SER A 106 27.28 -26.46 -2.83
N ASN A 107 28.12 -25.96 -1.92
CA ASN A 107 29.38 -25.24 -2.21
C ASN A 107 29.19 -24.01 -3.13
N TYR A 108 27.99 -23.44 -3.22
CA TYR A 108 27.77 -22.22 -3.97
C TYR A 108 28.06 -21.00 -3.09
N ASN A 109 28.98 -20.16 -3.57
CA ASN A 109 29.24 -18.84 -3.04
C ASN A 109 29.02 -17.79 -4.14
N GLY A 110 28.13 -16.83 -3.90
CA GLY A 110 27.81 -15.79 -4.87
C GLY A 110 26.45 -15.15 -4.64
N PRO A 111 26.08 -14.15 -5.44
CA PRO A 111 24.76 -13.54 -5.38
C PRO A 111 23.69 -14.47 -5.94
N ASP A 112 22.55 -14.51 -5.26
CA ASP A 112 21.35 -15.22 -5.69
C ASP A 112 20.12 -14.39 -5.31
N SER A 113 18.97 -14.67 -5.92
CA SER A 113 17.76 -13.90 -5.68
C SER A 113 16.51 -14.66 -6.08
N PHE A 114 15.44 -14.47 -5.33
CA PHE A 114 14.09 -14.91 -5.68
C PHE A 114 13.12 -13.81 -5.27
N THR A 115 11.90 -13.84 -5.80
CA THR A 115 10.86 -12.85 -5.50
C THR A 115 9.65 -13.49 -4.84
N ILE A 116 8.99 -12.71 -3.99
CA ILE A 116 7.75 -13.06 -3.31
C ILE A 116 6.65 -12.13 -3.83
N GLU A 117 5.51 -12.70 -4.20
CA GLU A 117 4.26 -11.98 -4.48
C GLU A 117 3.44 -11.90 -3.19
N ILE A 118 2.85 -10.72 -2.94
CA ILE A 118 2.05 -10.37 -1.76
C ILE A 118 0.65 -10.01 -2.23
#